data_AF-A0AA34YY21-F1
#
_entry.id   AF-A0AA34YY21-F1
#
_cell.length_a   1.000
_cell.length_b   1.000
_cell.length_c   1.000
_cell.angle_alpha   90.00
_cell.angle_beta   90.00
_cell.angle_gamma   90.00
#
_symmetry.space_group_name_H-M   'P 1'
#
loop_
_entity.id
_entity.type
_entity.pdbx_description
1 polymer ?
#
loop_
_entity_poly.entity_id
_entity_poly.type
_entity_poly.pdbx_seq_one_letter_code
_entity_poly.pdbx_strand_id
1 'polypeptide(L)' 'MRELTNKTTAIACELAALLMVVEECEVDQVERENLISLARRVSDQLAASMVEQNSTGVLNG' A
#
# COMPACT_ATOMS: atom_id res chain seq x y z
N MET A 1 15.03 10.81 -4.24
CA MET A 1 14.50 10.79 -2.86
C MET A 1 13.06 11.31 -2.82
N ARG A 2 12.79 12.58 -3.12
CA ARG A 2 11.42 13.18 -3.06
C ARG A 2 10.36 12.45 -3.89
N GLU A 3 10.71 11.97 -5.09
CA GLU A 3 9.77 11.27 -5.97
C GLU A 3 9.40 9.86 -5.46
N LEU A 4 10.36 9.14 -4.87
CA LEU A 4 10.10 7.83 -4.26
C LEU A 4 9.21 7.97 -3.02
N THR A 5 9.46 8.98 -2.17
CA THR A 5 8.64 9.25 -0.99
C THR A 5 7.20 9.59 -1.37
N ASN A 6 7.00 10.43 -2.40
CA ASN A 6 5.67 10.74 -2.91
C ASN A 6 4.93 9.50 -3.44
N LYS A 7 5.64 8.60 -4.12
CA LYS A 7 5.08 7.31 -4.60
C LYS A 7 4.68 6.40 -3.43
N THR A 8 5.53 6.24 -2.42
CA THR A 8 5.21 5.43 -1.23
C THR A 8 4.04 6.01 -0.45
N THR A 9 3.98 7.33 -0.27
CA THR A 9 2.85 8.00 0.38
C THR A 9 1.56 7.81 -0.41
N ALA A 10 1.59 7.92 -1.74
CA ALA A 10 0.42 7.67 -2.59
C ALA A 10 -0.11 6.24 -2.41
N ILE A 11 0.76 5.23 -2.48
CA ILE A 11 0.38 3.81 -2.29
C ILE A 11 -0.20 3.58 -0.89
N ALA A 12 0.37 4.20 0.15
CA ALA A 12 -0.17 4.11 1.51
C ALA A 12 -1.56 4.74 1.64
N CYS A 13 -1.78 5.89 0.99
CA CYS A 13 -3.10 6.53 0.94
C CYS A 13 -4.13 5.69 0.17
N GLU A 14 -3.75 5.08 -0.96
CA GLU A 14 -4.61 4.16 -1.72
C GLU A 14 -5.00 2.95 -0.88
N LEU A 15 -4.05 2.34 -0.16
CA LEU A 15 -4.31 1.23 0.75
C LEU A 15 -5.28 1.62 1.88
N ALA A 16 -5.11 2.79 2.48
CA ALA A 16 -5.98 3.29 3.53
C ALA A 16 -7.41 3.52 3.02
N ALA A 17 -7.57 4.12 1.84
CA ALA A 17 -8.88 4.31 1.22
C ALA A 17 -9.57 2.98 0.90
N LEU A 18 -8.81 2.00 0.38
CA LEU A 18 -9.33 0.68 0.08
C LEU A 18 -9.82 -0.06 1.34
N LEU A 19 -9.09 0.03 2.46
CA LEU A 19 -9.51 -0.57 3.73
C LEU A 19 -10.76 0.11 4.29
N MET A 20 -10.87 1.44 4.17
CA MET A 20 -12.07 2.20 4.54
C MET A 20 -13.31 1.70 3.79
N VAL A 21 -13.19 1.46 2.47
CA VAL A 21 -14.30 0.92 1.66
C VAL A 21 -14.72 -0.48 2.13
N VAL A 22 -13.77 -1.35 2.47
CA VAL A 22 -14.06 -2.71 2.93
C VAL A 22 -14.77 -2.72 4.31
N GLU A 23 -14.47 -1.75 5.15
CA GLU A 23 -15.07 -1.62 6.49
C GLU A 23 -16.43 -0.92 6.48
N GLU A 24 -16.58 0.16 5.70
CA GLU A 24 -17.74 1.05 5.77
C GLU A 24 -18.82 0.74 4.73
N CYS A 25 -18.50 0.00 3.65
CA CYS A 25 -19.48 -0.34 2.62
C CYS A 25 -20.05 -1.75 2.80
N GLU A 26 -21.33 -1.91 2.46
CA GLU A 26 -21.92 -3.22 2.24
C GLU A 26 -21.38 -3.80 0.93
N VAL A 27 -20.36 -4.65 1.07
CA VAL A 27 -19.73 -5.40 -0.03
C VAL A 27 -20.10 -6.86 0.11
N ASP A 28 -20.46 -7.51 -0.99
CA ASP A 28 -20.73 -8.94 -0.97
C ASP A 28 -19.46 -9.74 -0.66
N GLN A 29 -19.62 -11.02 -0.35
CA GLN A 29 -18.50 -11.86 0.07
C GLN A 29 -17.41 -11.97 -1.00
N VAL A 30 -17.76 -12.13 -2.27
CA VAL A 30 -16.80 -12.29 -3.37
C VAL A 30 -16.08 -10.97 -3.62
N GLU A 31 -16.80 -9.85 -3.61
CA GLU A 31 -16.21 -8.53 -3.71
C GLU A 31 -15.27 -8.24 -2.54
N ARG A 32 -15.66 -8.57 -1.31
CA ARG A 32 -14.82 -8.43 -0.11
C ARG A 32 -13.54 -9.24 -0.22
N GLU A 33 -13.61 -10.50 -0.64
CA GLU A 33 -12.43 -11.36 -0.84
C GLU A 33 -11.49 -10.79 -1.92
N ASN A 34 -12.05 -10.23 -3.00
CA ASN A 34 -11.29 -9.57 -4.05
C ASN A 34 -10.61 -8.28 -3.56
N LEU A 35 -11.32 -7.44 -2.80
CA LEU A 35 -10.77 -6.21 -2.23
C LEU A 35 -9.68 -6.51 -1.19
N ILE A 36 -9.85 -7.54 -0.35
CA ILE A 36 -8.80 -8.02 0.56
C ILE A 36 -7.57 -8.48 -0.23
N SER A 37 -7.77 -9.25 -1.30
CA SER A 37 -6.69 -9.70 -2.17
C SER A 37 -5.96 -8.52 -2.83
N LEU A 38 -6.70 -7.48 -3.25
CA LEU A 38 -6.14 -6.25 -3.76
C LEU A 38 -5.34 -5.48 -2.68
N ALA A 39 -5.91 -5.30 -1.49
CA ALA A 39 -5.25 -4.64 -0.37
C ALA A 39 -3.94 -5.32 0.00
N ARG A 40 -3.91 -6.66 -0.02
CA ARG A 40 -2.69 -7.42 0.21
C ARG A 40 -1.62 -7.13 -0.84
N ARG A 41 -1.98 -7.12 -2.13
CA ARG A 41 -1.04 -6.77 -3.21
C ARG A 41 -0.52 -5.33 -3.13
N VAL A 42 -1.37 -4.37 -2.77
CA VAL A 42 -0.97 -2.97 -2.59
C VAL A 42 -0.07 -2.83 -1.37
N SER A 43 -0.37 -3.54 -0.28
CA SER A 43 0.47 -3.62 0.91
C SER A 43 1.84 -4.24 0.63
N ASP A 44 1.92 -5.30 -0.18
CA ASP A 44 3.18 -5.93 -0.55
C ASP A 44 4.05 -4.97 -1.39
N GLN A 45 3.43 -4.20 -2.31
CA GLN A 45 4.11 -3.15 -3.07
C GLN A 45 4.60 -2.00 -2.18
N LEU A 46 3.80 -1.61 -1.19
CA LEU A 46 4.19 -0.61 -0.20
C LEU A 46 5.38 -1.09 0.62
N ALA A 47 5.35 -2.32 1.12
CA ALA A 47 6.43 -2.91 1.89
C ALA A 47 7.72 -3.00 1.06
N ALA A 48 7.65 -3.48 -0.18
CA ALA A 48 8.80 -3.51 -1.09
C ALA A 48 9.40 -2.12 -1.31
N SER A 49 8.55 -1.12 -1.56
CA SER A 49 8.97 0.27 -1.75
C SER A 49 9.63 0.88 -0.50
N MET A 50 9.11 0.56 0.68
CA MET A 50 9.68 1.02 1.96
C MET A 50 11.03 0.36 2.26
N VAL A 51 11.19 -0.92 1.92
CA VAL A 51 12.46 -1.65 2.08
C VAL A 51 13.53 -1.11 1.12
N GLU A 52 13.18 -0.83 -0.14
CA GLU A 52 14.08 -0.20 -1.10
C GLU A 52 14.53 1.21 -0.65
N GLN A 53 13.61 1.99 -0.07
CA GLN A 53 13.93 3.29 0.53
C GLN A 53 14.93 3.15 1.69
N ASN A 54 14.74 2.16 2.56
CA ASN A 54 15.65 1.92 3.69
C ASN A 54 17.03 1.43 3.22
N SER A 55 17.07 0.58 2.19
CA SER A 55 18.30 0.00 1.64
C SER A 55 19.19 1.03 0.95
N THR A 56 18.57 2.03 0.30
CA THR A 56 19.30 3.11 -0.38
C THR A 56 19.86 4.15 0.60
N GLY A 57 19.30 4.25 1.81
CA GLY A 57 19.78 5.16 2.86
C GLY A 57 21.06 4.70 3.57
N VAL A 58 21.36 3.41 3.58
CA VAL A 58 22.52 2.82 4.28
C VAL A 58 23.83 2.96 3.49
N LEU A 59 23.77 3.19 2.18
CA LEU A 59 24.96 3.26 1.30
C LEU A 59 25.63 4.64 1.25
N ASN A 60 25.11 5.65 1.95
CA ASN A 60 25.66 7.02 2.00
C ASN A 60 26.09 7.45 3.41
N GLY A 61 26.38 6.50 4.31
CA GLY A 61 26.89 6.74 5.67
C GLY A 61 28.38 6.46 5.80
#